data_AF-A0A821NVI5-F1
#
_entry.id   AF-A0A821NVI5-F1
#
_cell.length_a   1.000
_cell.length_b   1.000
_cell.length_c   1.000
_cell.angle_alpha   90.00
_cell.angle_beta   90.00
_cell.angle_gamma   90.00
#
_symmetry.space_group_name_H-M   'P 1'
#
loop_
_entity.id
_entity.type
_entity.pdbx_description
1 polymer ?
#
loop_
_entity_poly.entity_id
_entity_poly.type
_entity_poly.pdbx_seq_one_letter_code
_entity_poly.pdbx_strand_id
1 'polypeptide(L)'
;MEEDSLYFYHHNDSFGEFSNLYPSPIELDGHTWPTTEHYFQAQKFISDETHFHNVLQLSKPIEALFYSRKHQSAVRSDWAQVNDGIMLKACMAKFKQHLWL
;
A
#
# COMPACT_ATOMS: atom_id res chain seq x y z
N MET A 1 5.45 -18.22 -28.68
CA MET A 1 5.20 -18.58 -27.29
C MET A 1 3.88 -17.93 -26.95
N GLU A 2 2.85 -18.70 -26.64
CA GLU A 2 1.64 -18.11 -26.05
C GLU A 2 2.06 -17.49 -24.71
N GLU A 3 1.86 -16.19 -24.55
CA GLU A 3 2.03 -15.52 -23.27
C GLU A 3 0.85 -15.93 -22.39
N ASP A 4 1.10 -16.85 -21.44
CA ASP A 4 0.17 -17.17 -20.37
C ASP A 4 -0.06 -15.91 -19.51
N SER A 5 -1.06 -15.13 -19.91
CA SER A 5 -1.43 -13.89 -19.25
C SER A 5 -2.37 -14.19 -18.08
N LEU A 6 -2.01 -13.71 -16.89
CA LEU A 6 -2.84 -13.82 -15.70
C LEU A 6 -3.56 -12.49 -15.46
N TYR A 7 -4.90 -12.52 -15.57
CA TYR A 7 -5.75 -11.35 -15.33
C TYR A 7 -6.29 -11.37 -13.90
N PHE A 8 -6.07 -10.28 -13.17
CA PHE A 8 -6.58 -10.07 -11.81
C PHE A 8 -7.04 -8.62 -11.67
N TYR A 9 -8.01 -8.37 -10.78
CA TYR A 9 -8.57 -7.02 -10.62
C TYR A 9 -8.96 -6.69 -9.18
N HIS A 10 -9.79 -7.52 -8.56
CA HIS A 10 -10.22 -7.29 -7.18
C HIS A 10 -9.44 -8.12 -6.17
N HIS A 11 -9.21 -7.54 -4.99
CA HIS A 11 -8.49 -8.20 -3.90
C HIS A 11 -9.29 -9.35 -3.25
N ASN A 12 -10.58 -9.44 -3.51
CA ASN A 12 -11.48 -10.49 -3.02
C ASN A 12 -11.84 -11.53 -4.08
N ASP A 13 -11.23 -11.45 -5.27
CA ASP A 13 -11.39 -12.42 -6.35
C ASP A 13 -10.19 -13.39 -6.41
N SER A 14 -10.22 -14.31 -7.37
CA SER A 14 -9.07 -15.16 -7.68
C SER A 14 -7.84 -14.30 -7.99
N PHE A 15 -6.69 -14.71 -7.45
CA PHE A 15 -5.43 -13.97 -7.57
C PHE A 15 -5.46 -12.57 -6.91
N GLY A 16 -6.41 -12.36 -5.99
CA GLY A 16 -6.55 -11.11 -5.25
C GLY A 16 -5.30 -10.75 -4.46
N GLU A 17 -4.46 -11.72 -4.10
CA GLU A 17 -3.15 -11.55 -3.47
C GLU A 17 -2.17 -10.70 -4.29
N PHE A 18 -2.34 -10.53 -5.60
CA PHE A 18 -1.54 -9.60 -6.38
C PHE A 18 -2.01 -8.14 -6.26
N SER A 19 -3.18 -7.90 -5.68
CA SER A 19 -3.65 -6.55 -5.36
C SER A 19 -2.97 -5.98 -4.13
N ASN A 20 -2.67 -4.68 -4.15
CA ASN A 20 -2.18 -3.95 -2.97
C ASN A 20 -3.27 -3.71 -1.91
N LEU A 21 -4.54 -3.93 -2.28
CA LEU A 21 -5.68 -3.87 -1.37
C LEU A 21 -5.89 -5.20 -0.62
N TYR A 22 -5.15 -6.25 -0.97
CA TYR A 22 -5.28 -7.55 -0.31
C TYR A 22 -4.87 -7.46 1.17
N PRO A 23 -5.67 -8.03 2.09
CA PRO A 23 -5.38 -8.03 3.53
C PRO A 23 -4.24 -8.99 3.88
N SER A 24 -3.01 -8.58 3.57
CA SER A 24 -1.77 -9.23 3.99
C SER A 24 -0.99 -8.25 4.89
N PRO A 25 -1.18 -8.31 6.22
CA PRO A 25 -0.48 -7.40 7.13
C PRO A 25 1.02 -7.52 7.00
N ILE A 26 1.75 -6.40 6.98
CA ILE A 26 3.22 -6.37 6.87
C ILE A 26 3.85 -5.57 8.00
N GLU A 27 4.99 -6.05 8.51
CA GLU A 27 5.86 -5.27 9.39
C GLU A 27 6.88 -4.51 8.55
N LEU A 28 6.83 -3.17 8.56
CA LEU A 28 7.72 -2.35 7.76
C LEU A 28 7.91 -0.98 8.41
N ASP A 29 9.17 -0.52 8.48
CA ASP A 29 9.56 0.76 9.07
C ASP A 29 8.99 0.99 10.48
N GLY A 30 9.09 -0.04 11.33
CA GLY A 30 8.70 0.01 12.73
C GLY A 30 7.20 -0.05 13.01
N HIS A 31 6.37 -0.27 11.98
CA HIS A 31 4.91 -0.33 12.12
C HIS A 31 4.36 -1.60 11.48
N THR A 32 3.20 -2.05 11.96
CA THR A 32 2.39 -3.09 11.32
C THR A 32 1.33 -2.44 10.45
N TRP A 33 1.38 -2.69 9.15
CA TRP A 33 0.46 -2.12 8.16
C TRP A 33 -0.58 -3.15 7.77
N PRO A 34 -1.88 -2.84 7.78
CA PRO A 34 -2.92 -3.80 7.40
C PRO A 34 -2.79 -4.31 5.96
N THR A 35 -2.31 -3.46 5.05
CA THR A 35 -2.03 -3.80 3.64
C THR A 35 -0.86 -2.97 3.11
N THR A 36 -0.32 -3.34 1.95
CA THR A 36 0.68 -2.52 1.23
C THR A 36 0.11 -1.16 0.82
N GLU A 37 -1.19 -1.07 0.52
CA GLU A 37 -1.87 0.20 0.26
C GLU A 37 -1.80 1.15 1.46
N HIS A 38 -1.99 0.68 2.70
CA HIS A 38 -1.90 1.54 3.89
C HIS A 38 -0.52 2.16 4.01
N TYR A 39 0.53 1.34 3.87
CA TYR A 39 1.91 1.84 3.85
C TYR A 39 2.09 2.89 2.76
N PHE A 40 1.73 2.56 1.52
CA PHE A 40 1.92 3.46 0.38
C PHE A 40 1.22 4.81 0.58
N GLN A 41 -0.03 4.80 1.07
CA GLN A 41 -0.78 6.03 1.29
C GLN A 41 -0.27 6.83 2.50
N ALA A 42 0.21 6.19 3.56
CA ALA A 42 0.80 6.88 4.71
C ALA A 42 2.12 7.56 4.35
N GLN A 43 2.94 6.94 3.49
CA GLN A 43 4.23 7.49 3.07
C GLN A 43 4.13 8.80 2.28
N LYS A 44 2.95 9.14 1.76
CA LYS A 44 2.66 10.48 1.23
C LYS A 44 2.78 11.58 2.28
N PHE A 45 2.63 11.24 3.56
CA PHE A 45 2.56 12.17 4.70
C PHE A 45 3.75 12.00 5.65
N ILE A 46 4.90 11.56 5.18
CA ILE A 46 6.06 11.26 6.05
C ILE A 46 6.54 12.46 6.89
N SER A 47 6.26 13.69 6.45
CA SER A 47 6.57 14.93 7.17
C SER A 47 5.40 15.47 8.00
N ASP A 48 4.24 14.80 7.99
CA ASP A 48 3.05 15.16 8.74
C ASP A 48 2.58 13.94 9.55
N GLU A 49 3.04 13.88 10.80
CA GLU A 49 2.73 12.79 11.72
C GLU A 49 1.23 12.59 11.92
N THR A 50 0.44 13.66 11.87
CA THR A 50 -1.02 13.57 12.07
C THR A 50 -1.66 12.81 10.93
N HIS A 51 -1.39 13.21 9.68
CA HIS A 51 -1.92 12.49 8.52
C HIS A 51 -1.35 11.08 8.39
N PHE A 52 -0.06 10.88 8.70
CA PHE A 52 0.58 9.56 8.72
C PHE A 52 -0.14 8.59 9.66
N HIS A 53 -0.32 8.97 10.93
CA HIS A 53 -0.97 8.11 11.93
C HIS A 53 -2.46 7.92 11.66
N ASN A 54 -3.14 8.93 11.12
CA ASN A 54 -4.53 8.78 10.68
C ASN A 54 -4.65 7.68 9.62
N VAL A 55 -3.76 7.64 8.62
CA VAL A 55 -3.78 6.57 7.60
C VAL A 55 -3.47 5.20 8.22
N LEU A 56 -2.49 5.13 9.12
CA LEU A 56 -2.11 3.89 9.81
C LEU A 56 -3.28 3.26 10.60
N GLN A 57 -4.18 4.08 11.15
CA GLN A 57 -5.32 3.64 11.95
C GLN A 57 -6.57 3.27 11.13
N LEU A 58 -6.58 3.50 9.82
CA LEU A 58 -7.73 3.17 8.99
C LEU A 58 -7.94 1.66 8.89
N SER A 59 -9.21 1.27 8.81
CA SER A 59 -9.61 -0.13 8.83
C SER A 59 -9.56 -0.77 7.45
N LYS A 60 -9.86 0.02 6.40
CA LYS A 60 -9.96 -0.47 5.03
C LYS A 60 -8.93 0.20 4.13
N PRO A 61 -8.29 -0.55 3.22
CA PRO A 61 -7.27 0.01 2.33
C PRO A 61 -7.84 1.08 1.38
N ILE A 62 -9.11 0.96 1.01
CA ILE A 62 -9.78 1.99 0.20
C ILE A 62 -9.96 3.31 0.96
N GLU A 63 -10.12 3.27 2.29
CA GLU A 63 -10.20 4.47 3.12
C GLU A 63 -8.86 5.20 3.11
N ALA A 64 -7.73 4.47 3.18
CA ALA A 64 -6.39 5.04 3.08
C ALA A 64 -6.17 5.77 1.74
N LEU A 65 -6.60 5.16 0.63
CA LEU A 65 -6.56 5.80 -0.69
C LEU A 65 -7.39 7.09 -0.72
N PHE A 66 -8.66 7.04 -0.26
CA PHE A 66 -9.53 8.21 -0.26
C PHE A 66 -9.04 9.31 0.68
N TYR A 67 -8.51 8.96 1.84
CA TYR A 67 -7.91 9.89 2.78
C TYR A 67 -6.77 10.66 2.11
N SER A 68 -5.87 9.96 1.42
CA SER A 68 -4.75 10.60 0.71
C SER A 68 -5.21 11.56 -0.39
N ARG A 69 -6.30 11.23 -1.10
CA ARG A 69 -6.89 12.06 -2.16
C ARG A 69 -7.61 13.28 -1.60
N LYS A 70 -8.20 13.17 -0.42
CA LYS A 70 -8.82 14.30 0.28
C LYS A 70 -7.77 15.30 0.80
N HIS A 71 -6.60 14.81 1.17
CA HIS A 71 -5.52 15.60 1.78
C HIS A 71 -4.33 15.81 0.84
N GLN A 72 -4.58 16.02 -0.45
CA GLN A 72 -3.53 16.22 -1.46
C GLN A 72 -2.56 17.37 -1.13
N SER A 73 -3.04 18.43 -0.47
CA SER A 73 -2.22 19.57 -0.07
C SER A 73 -1.13 19.24 0.96
N ALA A 74 -1.27 18.13 1.70
CA ALA A 74 -0.31 17.68 2.70
C ALA A 74 0.62 16.57 2.16
N VAL A 75 0.45 16.15 0.92
CA VAL A 75 1.32 15.15 0.28
C VAL A 75 2.71 15.76 0.08
N ARG A 76 3.74 14.99 0.42
CA ARG A 76 5.15 15.33 0.19
C ARG A 76 5.40 15.76 -1.26
N SER A 77 6.24 16.79 -1.43
CA SER A 77 6.47 17.43 -2.74
C SER A 77 7.22 16.55 -3.75
N ASP A 78 7.99 15.58 -3.27
CA ASP A 78 8.77 14.63 -4.08
C ASP A 78 8.02 13.31 -4.37
N TRP A 79 6.71 13.27 -4.15
CA TRP A 79 5.91 12.03 -4.25
C TRP A 79 6.07 11.32 -5.60
N ALA A 80 6.08 12.07 -6.71
CA ALA A 80 6.19 11.51 -8.05
C ALA A 80 7.55 10.84 -8.31
N GLN A 81 8.60 11.22 -7.56
CA GLN A 81 9.94 10.66 -7.69
C GLN A 81 10.12 9.40 -6.83
N VAL A 82 9.37 9.28 -5.73
CA VAL A 82 9.60 8.23 -4.71
C VAL A 82 8.54 7.14 -4.67
N ASN A 83 7.37 7.36 -5.27
CA ASN A 83 6.22 6.44 -5.18
C ASN A 83 6.56 5.00 -5.59
N ASP A 84 7.25 4.80 -6.71
CA ASP A 84 7.56 3.46 -7.22
C ASP A 84 8.49 2.71 -6.26
N GLY A 85 9.51 3.39 -5.72
CA GLY A 85 10.41 2.81 -4.73
C GLY A 85 9.71 2.44 -3.42
N ILE A 86 8.77 3.27 -2.98
CA ILE A 86 7.94 3.02 -1.80
C ILE A 86 7.02 1.82 -2.02
N MET A 87 6.33 1.74 -3.15
CA MET A 87 5.46 0.61 -3.47
C MET A 87 6.27 -0.68 -3.61
N LEU A 88 7.43 -0.63 -4.29
CA LEU A 88 8.32 -1.78 -4.43
C LEU A 88 8.75 -2.30 -3.05
N LYS A 89 9.15 -1.42 -2.14
CA LYS A 89 9.52 -1.78 -0.77
C LYS A 89 8.37 -2.48 -0.03
N ALA A 90 7.13 -2.00 -0.18
CA ALA A 90 5.95 -2.60 0.43
C ALA A 90 5.65 -3.98 -0.17
N CYS A 91 5.68 -4.12 -1.49
CA CYS A 91 5.50 -5.39 -2.18
C CYS A 91 6.57 -6.40 -1.78
N MET A 92 7.84 -5.98 -1.73
CA MET A 92 8.92 -6.84 -1.27
C MET A 92 8.71 -7.32 0.17
N ALA A 93 8.25 -6.44 1.07
CA ALA A 93 7.93 -6.83 2.44
C ALA A 93 6.80 -7.87 2.47
N LYS A 94 5.73 -7.64 1.72
CA LYS A 94 4.59 -8.57 1.59
C LYS A 94 5.03 -9.96 1.15
N PHE A 95 5.68 -10.09 0.00
CA PHE A 95 6.06 -11.41 -0.53
C PHE A 95 7.21 -12.07 0.25
N LYS A 96 8.02 -11.31 1.02
CA LYS A 96 9.01 -11.90 1.93
C LYS A 96 8.38 -12.44 3.22
N GLN A 97 7.35 -11.78 3.74
CA GLN A 97 6.72 -12.14 5.01
C GLN A 97 5.63 -13.21 4.85
N HIS A 98 5.06 -13.33 3.64
CA HIS A 98 3.98 -14.27 3.32
C HIS A 98 4.42 -15.23 2.21
N LEU A 99 5.27 -16.20 2.53
CA LEU A 99 5.86 -17.15 1.55
C LEU A 99 4.86 -18.08 0.86
N TRP A 100 3.60 -18.09 1.31
CA TRP A 100 2.50 -18.84 0.71
C TRP A 100 1.72 -18.04 -0.36
N LEU A 101 2.07 -16.76 -0.54
CA LEU A 101 1.63 -15.91 -1.66
C LEU A 101 2.65 -16.00 -2.79
#